data_AF-A0AAE1UZF6-F1
#
_entry.id   AF-A0AAE1UZF6-F1
#
_cell.length_a   1.000
_cell.length_b   1.000
_cell.length_c   1.000
_cell.angle_alpha   90.00
_cell.angle_beta   90.00
_cell.angle_gamma   90.00
#
_symmetry.space_group_name_H-M   'P 1'
#
loop_
_entity.id
_entity.type
_entity.pdbx_description
1 polymer ?
#
loop_
_entity_poly.entity_id
_entity_poly.type
_entity_poly.pdbx_seq_one_letter_code
_entity_poly.pdbx_strand_id
1 'polypeptide(L)'
;MTKIKKDIIDFHGEMVLLINYSNINYTGLAKILKKYDKRTGGLLRLPYIQKVLQQPFFITDVISKLVKECESTINSVFPTCDHKGKSISQQGEERESIIAVVGEGIFRKTVAALLTMQEIRKGSSTYGHFSLPPLDLPESDVIQPLQLNSAIAIP
;
A
#
# COMPACT_ATOMS: atom_id res chain seq x y z
N MET A 1 19.20 18.46 5.28
CA MET A 1 19.03 16.99 5.14
C MET A 1 17.59 16.53 5.40
N THR A 2 16.88 17.09 6.37
CA THR A 2 15.48 16.73 6.70
C THR A 2 14.50 16.88 5.53
N LYS A 3 14.59 17.97 4.75
CA LYS A 3 13.74 18.20 3.57
C LYS A 3 13.93 17.15 2.46
N ILE A 4 15.19 16.83 2.13
CA ILE A 4 15.51 15.81 1.12
C ILE A 4 15.01 14.42 1.55
N LYS A 5 15.18 14.07 2.84
CA LYS A 5 14.65 12.82 3.40
C LYS A 5 13.13 12.72 3.23
N LYS A 6 12.43 13.80 3.57
CA LYS A 6 10.99 13.92 3.42
C LYS A 6 10.55 13.76 1.96
N ASP A 7 11.16 14.52 1.04
CA ASP A 7 10.82 14.48 -0.39
C ASP A 7 11.00 13.07 -0.98
N ILE A 8 12.03 12.33 -0.56
CA ILE A 8 12.27 10.93 -0.98
C ILE A 8 11.19 9.99 -0.42
N ILE A 9 10.80 10.15 0.84
CA ILE A 9 9.74 9.34 1.48
C ILE A 9 8.38 9.62 0.83
N ASP A 10 8.07 10.88 0.54
CA ASP A 10 6.84 11.26 -0.14
C ASP A 10 6.80 10.70 -1.57
N PHE A 11 7.91 10.77 -2.31
CA PHE A 11 8.02 10.16 -3.63
C PHE A 11 7.81 8.63 -3.60
N HIS A 12 8.39 7.93 -2.62
CA HIS A 12 8.12 6.51 -2.40
C HIS A 12 6.63 6.26 -2.13
N GLY A 13 6.02 7.04 -1.24
CA GLY A 13 4.60 6.93 -0.91
C GLY A 13 3.68 7.15 -2.10
N GLU A 14 3.97 8.13 -2.96
CA GLU A 14 3.21 8.36 -4.20
C GLU A 14 3.27 7.16 -5.15
N MET A 15 4.44 6.53 -5.32
CA MET A 15 4.57 5.32 -6.13
C MET A 15 3.78 4.14 -5.55
N VAL A 16 3.81 3.97 -4.23
CA VAL A 16 3.01 2.93 -3.54
C VAL A 16 1.51 3.20 -3.73
N LEU A 17 1.07 4.46 -3.60
CA LEU A 17 -0.31 4.86 -3.85
C LEU A 17 -0.74 4.61 -5.29
N LEU A 18 0.16 4.76 -6.27
CA LEU A 18 -0.11 4.46 -7.66
C LEU A 18 -0.29 2.95 -7.90
N ILE A 19 0.54 2.10 -7.28
CA ILE A 19 0.35 0.63 -7.30
C ILE A 19 -0.99 0.28 -6.65
N ASN A 20 -1.34 0.93 -5.53
CA ASN A 20 -2.62 0.72 -4.87
C ASN A 20 -3.83 1.09 -5.74
N TYR A 21 -3.76 2.24 -6.43
CA TYR A 21 -4.79 2.66 -7.39
C TYR A 21 -5.04 1.57 -8.44
N SER A 22 -3.98 1.04 -9.06
CA SER A 22 -4.08 -0.05 -10.03
C SER A 22 -4.80 -1.28 -9.45
N ASN A 23 -4.38 -1.73 -8.27
CA ASN A 23 -4.92 -2.90 -7.60
C ASN A 23 -6.41 -2.77 -7.25
N ILE A 24 -6.83 -1.61 -6.73
CA ILE A 24 -8.24 -1.34 -6.38
C ILE A 24 -9.11 -1.34 -7.64
N ASN A 25 -8.66 -0.65 -8.69
CA ASN A 25 -9.42 -0.58 -9.95
C ASN A 25 -9.55 -1.94 -10.61
N TYR A 26 -8.47 -2.73 -10.66
CA TYR A 26 -8.53 -4.11 -11.16
C TYR A 26 -9.52 -4.97 -10.36
N THR A 27 -9.46 -4.87 -9.03
CA THR A 27 -10.38 -5.60 -8.15
C THR A 27 -11.84 -5.21 -8.40
N GLY A 28 -12.10 -3.91 -8.57
CA GLY A 28 -13.42 -3.37 -8.92
C GLY A 28 -13.94 -3.94 -10.24
N LEU A 29 -13.12 -3.90 -11.29
CA LEU A 29 -13.43 -4.46 -12.61
C LEU A 29 -13.71 -5.97 -12.55
N ALA A 30 -12.85 -6.73 -11.87
CA ALA A 30 -13.04 -8.17 -11.71
C ALA A 30 -14.33 -8.51 -10.95
N LYS A 31 -14.68 -7.73 -9.92
CA LYS A 31 -15.90 -7.92 -9.13
C LYS A 31 -17.17 -7.54 -9.91
N ILE A 32 -17.18 -6.44 -10.65
CA ILE A 32 -18.37 -6.04 -11.44
C ILE A 32 -18.63 -7.00 -12.59
N LEU A 33 -17.57 -7.46 -13.28
CA LEU A 33 -17.68 -8.47 -14.32
C LEU A 33 -18.19 -9.80 -13.76
N LYS A 34 -17.65 -10.25 -12.61
CA LYS A 34 -18.16 -11.45 -11.91
C LYS A 34 -19.64 -11.30 -11.55
N LYS A 35 -20.09 -10.09 -11.16
CA LYS A 35 -21.49 -9.82 -10.83
C LYS A 35 -22.38 -9.86 -12.06
N TYR A 36 -21.93 -9.31 -13.19
CA TYR A 36 -22.63 -9.34 -14.47
C TYR A 36 -22.87 -10.79 -14.93
N ASP A 37 -21.81 -11.60 -15.03
CA ASP A 37 -21.90 -12.99 -15.47
C ASP A 37 -22.86 -13.79 -14.57
N LYS A 38 -22.78 -13.60 -13.25
CA LYS A 38 -23.67 -14.27 -12.28
C LYS A 38 -25.15 -13.90 -12.45
N ARG A 39 -25.46 -12.65 -12.82
CA ARG A 39 -26.86 -12.19 -12.93
C ARG A 39 -27.49 -12.51 -14.27
N THR A 40 -26.69 -12.52 -15.33
CA THR A 40 -27.17 -12.62 -16.71
C THR A 40 -26.96 -14.00 -17.33
N GLY A 41 -26.10 -14.84 -16.73
CA GLY A 41 -25.60 -16.06 -17.37
C GLY A 41 -24.59 -15.80 -18.49
N GLY A 42 -24.18 -14.55 -18.70
CA GLY A 42 -23.16 -14.18 -19.68
C GLY A 42 -21.75 -14.66 -19.29
N LEU A 43 -20.82 -14.56 -20.25
CA LEU A 43 -19.41 -14.94 -20.09
C LEU A 43 -18.47 -13.79 -20.51
N LEU A 44 -18.73 -12.58 -20.01
CA LEU A 44 -17.93 -11.40 -20.36
C LEU A 44 -16.66 -11.26 -19.52
N ARG A 45 -16.60 -11.87 -18.33
CA ARG A 45 -15.47 -11.67 -17.41
C ARG A 45 -14.13 -12.03 -18.01
N LEU A 46 -14.01 -13.23 -18.59
CA LEU A 46 -12.74 -13.72 -19.13
C LEU A 46 -12.18 -12.80 -20.25
N PRO A 47 -12.92 -12.51 -21.34
CA PRO A 47 -12.38 -11.70 -22.42
C PRO A 47 -12.06 -10.26 -22.00
N TYR A 48 -12.81 -9.68 -21.04
CA TYR A 48 -12.51 -8.35 -20.53
C TYR A 48 -11.29 -8.32 -19.62
N ILE A 49 -11.13 -9.31 -18.73
CA ILE A 49 -9.94 -9.37 -17.86
C ILE A 49 -8.66 -9.49 -18.70
N GLN A 50 -8.65 -10.33 -19.74
CA GLN A 50 -7.49 -10.44 -20.64
C GLN A 50 -7.08 -9.09 -21.25
N LYS A 51 -8.07 -8.26 -21.64
CA LYS A 51 -7.81 -6.91 -22.15
C LYS A 51 -7.28 -5.97 -21.06
N VAL A 52 -7.84 -6.04 -19.85
CA VAL A 52 -7.44 -5.22 -18.70
C VAL A 52 -6.00 -5.49 -18.30
N LEU A 53 -5.55 -6.75 -18.31
CA LEU A 53 -4.17 -7.13 -17.96
C LEU A 53 -3.12 -6.47 -18.87
N GLN A 54 -3.51 -6.06 -20.07
CA GLN A 54 -2.63 -5.38 -21.04
C GLN A 54 -2.76 -3.85 -21.00
N GLN A 55 -3.63 -3.31 -20.13
CA GLN A 55 -3.80 -1.86 -20.05
C GLN A 55 -2.67 -1.22 -19.24
N PRO A 56 -2.20 -0.02 -19.64
CA PRO A 56 -1.10 0.67 -18.96
C PRO A 56 -1.35 0.91 -17.47
N PHE A 57 -2.61 1.11 -17.05
CA PHE A 57 -2.92 1.31 -15.64
C PHE A 57 -2.67 0.07 -14.78
N PHE A 58 -2.71 -1.14 -15.36
CA PHE A 58 -2.50 -2.40 -14.66
C PHE A 58 -1.03 -2.85 -14.68
N ILE A 59 -0.27 -2.48 -15.72
CA ILE A 59 1.13 -2.86 -15.89
C ILE A 59 2.00 -2.02 -14.93
N THR A 60 2.16 -2.49 -13.69
CA THR A 60 2.88 -1.77 -12.64
C THR A 60 4.32 -2.25 -12.44
N ASP A 61 4.87 -3.11 -13.30
CA ASP A 61 6.18 -3.76 -13.07
C ASP A 61 7.32 -2.76 -12.90
N VAL A 62 7.34 -1.72 -13.73
CA VAL A 62 8.33 -0.64 -13.67
C VAL A 62 8.22 0.13 -12.35
N ILE A 63 6.98 0.47 -11.94
CA ILE A 63 6.74 1.19 -10.69
C ILE A 63 7.15 0.32 -9.50
N SER A 64 6.79 -0.97 -9.49
CA SER A 64 7.19 -1.92 -8.46
C SER A 64 8.71 -2.05 -8.32
N LYS A 65 9.44 -2.00 -9.45
CA LYS A 65 10.90 -2.00 -9.45
C LYS A 65 11.46 -0.70 -8.85
N LEU A 66 10.93 0.45 -9.26
CA LEU A 66 11.32 1.76 -8.73
C LEU A 66 11.06 1.89 -7.22
N VAL A 67 9.94 1.36 -6.73
CA VAL A 67 9.63 1.31 -5.29
C VAL A 67 10.72 0.55 -4.53
N LYS A 68 11.12 -0.64 -5.01
CA LYS A 68 12.18 -1.45 -4.37
C LYS A 68 13.56 -0.76 -4.41
N GLU A 69 13.91 -0.13 -5.52
CA GLU A 69 15.16 0.63 -5.66
C GLU A 69 15.17 1.85 -4.71
N CYS A 70 14.02 2.52 -4.57
CA CYS A 70 13.85 3.62 -3.64
C CYS A 70 14.00 3.16 -2.19
N GLU A 71 13.39 2.03 -1.81
CA GLU A 71 13.55 1.43 -0.47
C GLU A 71 15.01 1.10 -0.16
N SER A 72 15.73 0.48 -1.12
CA SER A 72 17.15 0.17 -0.95
C SER A 72 18.00 1.44 -0.78
N THR A 73 17.68 2.49 -1.54
CA THR A 73 18.35 3.79 -1.43
C THR A 73 18.07 4.45 -0.08
N ILE A 74 16.82 4.45 0.39
CA ILE A 74 16.42 5.00 1.69
C ILE A 74 17.18 4.26 2.80
N ASN A 75 17.23 2.93 2.77
CA ASN A 75 17.93 2.13 3.77
C ASN A 75 19.45 2.38 3.78
N SER A 76 20.06 2.65 2.62
CA SER A 76 21.49 2.96 2.52
C SER A 76 21.84 4.38 2.97
N VAL A 77 20.98 5.36 2.68
CA VAL A 77 21.25 6.78 2.96
C VAL A 77 20.81 7.16 4.37
N PHE A 78 19.76 6.50 4.88
CA PHE A 78 19.21 6.70 6.21
C PHE A 78 19.14 5.35 6.96
N PRO A 79 20.29 4.75 7.31
CA PRO A 79 20.30 3.49 8.04
C PRO A 79 19.47 3.64 9.32
N THR A 80 18.47 2.78 9.48
CA THR A 80 17.72 2.69 10.73
C THR A 80 18.69 2.23 11.80
N CYS A 81 18.93 3.06 12.82
CA CYS A 81 19.68 2.63 13.99
C CYS A 81 18.93 1.44 14.62
N ASP A 82 19.41 0.22 14.40
CA ASP A 82 18.96 -0.95 15.15
C ASP A 82 19.12 -0.63 16.63
N HIS A 83 17.99 -0.65 17.35
CA HIS A 83 17.90 -0.31 18.76
C HIS A 83 18.60 -1.38 19.62
N LYS A 84 19.93 -1.37 19.62
CA LYS A 84 20.76 -1.97 20.67
C LYS A 84 21.77 -0.92 21.14
N GLY A 85 21.25 0.04 21.91
CA GLY A 85 22.04 0.94 22.73
C GLY A 85 22.28 2.31 22.13
N LYS A 86 21.45 3.29 22.50
CA LYS A 86 21.89 4.67 22.75
C LYS A 86 20.86 5.44 23.59
N SER A 87 21.43 6.21 24.50
CA SER A 87 20.89 6.99 25.62
C SER A 87 19.62 7.81 25.37
N ILE A 88 18.81 7.85 26.42
CA ILE A 88 17.45 8.40 26.60
C ILE A 88 17.29 9.90 26.29
N SER A 89 18.36 10.64 26.01
CA SER A 89 18.34 12.12 25.96
C SER A 89 18.10 12.74 24.57
N GLN A 90 18.15 11.98 23.47
CA GLN A 90 17.96 12.47 22.09
C GLN A 90 16.68 11.95 21.42
N GLN A 91 15.89 11.11 22.11
CA GLN A 91 14.70 10.47 21.54
C GLN A 91 13.51 11.41 21.32
N GLY A 92 13.44 12.56 22.01
CA GLY A 92 12.30 13.48 21.93
C GLY A 92 12.21 14.20 20.58
N GLU A 93 13.31 14.82 20.15
CA GLU A 93 13.35 15.62 18.92
C GLU A 93 13.38 14.77 17.63
N GLU A 94 14.03 13.60 17.66
CA GLU A 94 13.98 12.65 16.53
C GLU A 94 12.61 11.97 16.41
N ARG A 95 11.94 11.62 17.52
CA ARG A 95 10.56 11.10 17.45
C ARG A 95 9.58 12.17 17.00
N GLU A 96 9.67 13.40 17.50
CA GLU A 96 8.78 14.49 17.03
C GLU A 96 9.03 14.83 15.56
N SER A 97 10.28 14.84 15.07
CA SER A 97 10.57 15.07 13.65
C SER A 97 10.16 13.88 12.77
N ILE A 98 10.30 12.63 13.24
CA ILE A 98 9.75 11.45 12.56
C ILE A 98 8.22 11.54 12.56
N ILE A 99 7.56 11.87 13.66
CA ILE A 99 6.10 12.03 13.77
C ILE A 99 5.61 13.20 12.89
N ALA A 100 6.38 14.28 12.75
CA ALA A 100 6.06 15.40 11.86
C ALA A 100 6.31 15.06 10.37
N VAL A 101 7.32 14.25 10.05
CA VAL A 101 7.59 13.75 8.68
C VAL A 101 6.60 12.65 8.27
N VAL A 102 6.25 11.75 9.19
CA VAL A 102 5.19 10.72 9.10
C VAL A 102 3.80 11.36 9.13
N GLY A 103 3.68 12.56 9.69
CA GLY A 103 2.44 13.31 9.88
C GLY A 103 1.90 13.99 8.63
N GLU A 104 2.65 14.01 7.52
CA GLU A 104 2.15 14.59 6.28
C GLU A 104 1.40 13.57 5.41
N GLY A 105 0.35 14.07 4.74
CA GLY A 105 -0.77 13.27 4.26
C GLY A 105 -0.42 12.09 3.37
N ILE A 106 0.72 12.10 2.66
CA ILE A 106 1.14 11.00 1.77
C ILE A 106 1.47 9.74 2.56
N PHE A 107 2.26 9.84 3.64
CA PHE A 107 2.60 8.68 4.47
C PHE A 107 1.33 8.05 5.06
N ARG A 108 0.46 8.87 5.66
CA ARG A 108 -0.83 8.40 6.21
C ARG A 108 -1.72 7.76 5.14
N LYS A 109 -1.81 8.35 3.95
CA LYS A 109 -2.55 7.78 2.81
C LYS A 109 -1.96 6.43 2.39
N THR A 110 -0.64 6.32 2.37
CA THR A 110 0.07 5.11 1.98
C THR A 110 -0.20 3.97 2.95
N VAL A 111 -0.11 4.23 4.26
CA VAL A 111 -0.45 3.22 5.28
C VAL A 111 -1.93 2.81 5.19
N ALA A 112 -2.84 3.78 5.06
CA ALA A 112 -4.27 3.49 4.90
C ALA A 112 -4.57 2.66 3.65
N ALA A 113 -3.90 2.95 2.53
CA ALA A 113 -3.99 2.19 1.29
C ALA A 113 -3.52 0.74 1.47
N LEU A 114 -2.36 0.54 2.12
CA LEU A 114 -1.81 -0.79 2.39
C LEU A 114 -2.74 -1.62 3.27
N LEU A 115 -3.25 -1.04 4.36
CA LEU A 115 -4.21 -1.69 5.25
C LEU A 115 -5.51 -2.06 4.53
N THR A 116 -6.04 -1.13 3.73
CA THR A 116 -7.26 -1.38 2.94
C THR A 116 -7.06 -2.55 1.99
N MET A 117 -5.90 -2.63 1.31
CA MET A 117 -5.60 -3.73 0.41
C MET A 117 -5.40 -5.07 1.13
N GLN A 118 -4.80 -5.05 2.32
CA GLN A 118 -4.66 -6.24 3.15
C GLN A 118 -6.04 -6.82 3.49
N GLU A 119 -6.99 -5.98 3.92
CA GLU A 119 -8.35 -6.42 4.26
C GLU A 119 -9.14 -6.88 3.03
N ILE A 120 -9.06 -6.15 1.91
CA ILE A 120 -9.69 -6.55 0.64
C ILE A 120 -9.21 -7.94 0.19
N ARG A 121 -7.93 -8.27 0.41
CA ARG A 121 -7.32 -9.55 0.01
C ARG A 121 -7.59 -10.68 1.01
N LYS A 122 -7.69 -10.39 2.32
CA LYS A 122 -8.08 -11.37 3.37
C LYS A 122 -9.54 -11.83 3.24
N GLY A 123 -10.47 -10.92 2.92
CA GLY A 123 -11.92 -11.16 3.01
C GLY A 123 -12.58 -11.82 1.80
N SER A 124 -11.86 -12.43 0.85
CA SER A 124 -12.50 -13.02 -0.33
C SER A 124 -13.03 -14.43 -0.04
N SER A 125 -14.36 -14.58 0.00
CA SER A 125 -15.05 -15.88 0.14
C SER A 125 -14.76 -16.88 -1.00
N THR A 126 -14.10 -16.44 -2.08
CA THR A 126 -13.59 -17.30 -3.15
C THR A 126 -12.28 -16.73 -3.68
N TYR A 127 -11.15 -17.32 -3.30
CA TYR A 127 -9.88 -17.11 -3.97
C TYR A 127 -9.92 -17.82 -5.33
N GLY A 128 -9.37 -17.22 -6.39
CA GLY A 128 -9.38 -17.80 -7.73
C GLY A 128 -8.42 -17.09 -8.66
N HIS A 129 -8.26 -17.60 -9.88
CA HIS A 129 -7.23 -17.16 -10.84
C HIS A 129 -7.24 -15.65 -11.16
N PHE A 130 -8.38 -14.97 -11.04
CA PHE A 130 -8.50 -13.53 -11.30
C PHE A 130 -8.35 -12.67 -10.04
N SER A 131 -8.17 -13.27 -8.88
CA SER A 131 -7.92 -12.55 -7.63
C SER A 131 -6.47 -12.12 -7.55
N LEU A 132 -6.21 -10.97 -6.94
CA LEU A 132 -4.86 -10.57 -6.60
C LEU A 132 -4.32 -11.50 -5.50
N PRO A 133 -3.00 -11.80 -5.49
CA PRO A 133 -2.38 -12.59 -4.43
C PRO A 133 -2.50 -11.88 -3.08
N PRO A 134 -2.41 -12.58 -1.94
CA PRO A 134 -2.32 -11.94 -0.62
C PRO A 134 -1.16 -10.92 -0.53
N LEU A 135 -1.28 -9.94 0.37
CA LEU A 135 -0.18 -9.06 0.74
C LEU A 135 0.38 -9.49 2.08
N ASP A 136 1.63 -9.92 2.10
CA ASP A 136 2.39 -10.15 3.33
C ASP A 136 3.12 -8.86 3.68
N LEU A 137 2.51 -8.06 4.55
CA LEU A 137 3.14 -6.88 5.12
C LEU A 137 3.82 -7.29 6.44
N PRO A 138 5.09 -6.89 6.69
CA PRO A 138 5.67 -7.07 8.01
C PRO A 138 4.84 -6.28 9.02
N GLU A 139 4.48 -6.91 10.15
CA GLU A 139 3.89 -6.23 11.31
C GLU A 139 4.91 -5.23 11.85
N SER A 140 4.97 -4.04 11.26
CA SER A 140 5.84 -2.97 11.73
C SER A 140 5.09 -2.20 12.81
N ASP A 141 5.76 -1.87 13.93
CA ASP A 141 5.23 -1.11 15.07
C ASP A 141 4.64 0.26 14.69
N VAL A 142 4.88 0.73 13.47
CA VAL A 142 4.33 1.96 12.88
C VAL A 142 2.85 1.80 12.46
N ILE A 143 2.38 0.57 12.28
CA ILE A 143 1.00 0.25 11.84
C ILE A 143 0.02 0.26 13.02
N GLN A 144 0.45 -0.13 14.22
CA GLN A 144 -0.39 -0.21 15.42
C GLN A 144 -1.04 1.13 15.84
N PRO A 145 -0.35 2.30 15.81
CA PRO A 145 -0.94 3.58 16.19
C PRO A 145 -2.07 4.05 15.27
N LEU A 146 -2.08 3.61 14.00
CA LEU A 146 -3.06 4.06 13.00
C LEU A 146 -4.33 3.21 12.97
N GLN A 147 -4.27 1.97 13.47
CA GLN A 147 -5.44 1.09 13.60
C GLN A 147 -6.43 1.56 14.69
N LEU A 148 -5.98 2.36 15.66
CA LEU A 148 -6.84 2.82 16.76
C LEU A 148 -7.96 3.78 16.32
N ASN A 149 -7.88 4.36 15.11
CA ASN A 149 -8.78 5.43 14.67
C ASN A 149 -9.88 4.99 13.68
N SER A 150 -9.96 3.72 13.30
CA SER A 150 -10.94 3.25 12.31
C SER A 150 -12.16 2.53 12.89
N ALA A 151 -12.35 2.55 14.21
CA ALA A 151 -13.57 2.03 14.83
C ALA A 151 -14.75 2.99 14.57
N ILE A 152 -15.25 3.01 13.34
CA ILE A 152 -16.61 3.46 13.07
C ILE A 152 -17.51 2.35 13.63
N ALA A 153 -18.12 2.60 14.78
CA ALA A 153 -19.21 1.78 15.27
C ALA A 153 -20.35 1.85 14.24
N ILE A 154 -20.59 0.75 13.53
CA ILE A 154 -21.77 0.60 12.68
C ILE A 154 -22.92 0.22 13.62
N PRO A 155 -24.04 0.98 13.62
CA PRO A 155 -25.24 0.65 14.40
C PRO A 155 -25.95 -0.62 13.91
#